data_AF-A0A4Q9PW60-F1
#
_entry.id   AF-A0A4Q9PW60-F1
#
_cell.length_a   1.000
_cell.length_b   1.000
_cell.length_c   1.000
_cell.angle_alpha   90.00
_cell.angle_beta   90.00
_cell.angle_gamma   90.00
#
_symmetry.space_group_name_H-M   'P 1'
#
loop_
_entity.id
_entity.type
_entity.pdbx_description
1 polymer ?
#
loop_
_entity_poly.entity_id
_entity_poly.type
_entity_poly.pdbx_seq_one_letter_code
_entity_poly.pdbx_strand_id
1 'polypeptide(L)'
;MNRGRRKEEIERAYQIQVAAGLRGAAQFGAVGLGTAAIAHHYWPTFRRQTLPFKAWLVSIVAVFGLCIHAENALQAHELEQRLKENKIRREARVDLARRGLVATETEIAKWKEERERALDAAA
;
A
#
# COMPACT_ATOMS: atom_id res chain seq x y z
N MET A 1 -18.63 2.10 -12.95
CA MET A 1 -17.77 2.71 -11.91
C MET A 1 -17.64 4.20 -12.19
N ASN A 2 -18.03 5.06 -11.25
CA ASN A 2 -18.00 6.52 -11.43
C ASN A 2 -16.54 7.02 -11.48
N ARG A 3 -16.21 7.95 -12.38
CA ARG A 3 -14.85 8.52 -12.52
C ARG A 3 -14.37 9.17 -11.21
N GLY A 4 -15.28 9.74 -10.41
CA GLY A 4 -14.96 10.32 -9.10
C GLY A 4 -14.42 9.28 -8.12
N ARG A 5 -15.17 8.18 -7.92
CA ARG A 5 -14.78 7.10 -7.00
C ARG A 5 -13.43 6.47 -7.37
N ARG A 6 -13.14 6.31 -8.66
CA ARG A 6 -11.84 5.81 -9.12
C ARG A 6 -10.69 6.77 -8.74
N LYS A 7 -10.91 8.08 -8.86
CA LYS A 7 -9.89 9.07 -8.47
C LYS A 7 -9.64 9.03 -6.96
N GLU A 8 -10.68 8.91 -6.15
CA GLU A 8 -10.57 8.79 -4.70
C GLU A 8 -9.83 7.51 -4.26
N GLU A 9 -10.12 6.38 -4.91
CA GLU A 9 -9.42 5.11 -4.67
C GLU A 9 -7.91 5.23 -4.99
N ILE A 10 -7.56 5.87 -6.12
CA ILE A 10 -6.16 6.11 -6.51
C ILE A 10 -5.47 7.07 -5.52
N GLU A 11 -6.12 8.18 -5.17
CA GLU A 11 -5.57 9.15 -4.23
C GLU A 11 -5.31 8.50 -2.87
N ARG A 12 -6.24 7.66 -2.40
CA ARG A 12 -6.06 6.93 -1.14
C ARG A 12 -4.87 5.98 -1.18
N ALA A 13 -4.72 5.21 -2.26
CA ALA A 13 -3.58 4.33 -2.43
C ALA A 13 -2.26 5.12 -2.45
N TYR A 14 -2.24 6.27 -3.13
CA TYR A 14 -1.09 7.18 -3.17
C TYR A 14 -0.73 7.71 -1.78
N GLN A 15 -1.71 8.19 -1.00
CA GLN A 15 -1.46 8.70 0.36
C GLN A 15 -0.89 7.62 1.29
N ILE A 16 -1.38 6.38 1.19
CA ILE A 16 -0.84 5.24 1.95
C ILE A 16 0.62 4.99 1.57
N GLN A 17 0.91 4.96 0.26
CA GLN A 17 2.25 4.73 -0.27
C GLN A 17 3.24 5.82 0.16
N VAL A 18 2.84 7.09 0.06
CA VAL A 18 3.67 8.24 0.48
C VAL A 18 3.95 8.19 1.98
N ALA A 19 2.93 7.98 2.81
CA ALA A 19 3.10 7.93 4.26
C ALA A 19 4.05 6.79 4.68
N ALA A 20 3.89 5.61 4.08
CA ALA A 20 4.77 4.48 4.34
C ALA A 20 6.20 4.74 3.83
N GLY A 21 6.34 5.29 2.63
CA GLY A 21 7.64 5.65 2.05
C GLY A 21 8.40 6.68 2.88
N LEU A 22 7.73 7.73 3.36
CA LEU A 22 8.35 8.73 4.24
C LEU A 22 8.81 8.12 5.57
N ARG A 23 8.01 7.22 6.15
CA ARG A 23 8.40 6.48 7.35
C ARG A 23 9.62 5.59 7.09
N GLY A 24 9.62 4.84 5.99
CA GLY A 24 10.74 4.00 5.58
C GLY A 24 12.02 4.81 5.35
N ALA A 25 11.92 5.95 4.67
CA ALA A 25 13.02 6.87 4.43
C ALA A 25 13.62 7.39 5.74
N ALA A 26 12.78 7.79 6.70
CA ALA A 26 13.23 8.29 8.00
C ALA A 26 13.92 7.19 8.82
N GLN A 27 13.34 5.99 8.88
CA GLN A 27 13.89 4.84 9.60
C GLN A 27 15.25 4.43 9.04
N PHE A 28 15.35 4.23 7.72
CA PHE A 28 16.59 3.82 7.08
C PHE A 28 17.59 4.96 6.98
N GLY A 29 17.14 6.21 6.88
CA GLY A 29 18.00 7.38 7.00
C GLY A 29 18.68 7.44 8.36
N ALA A 30 17.96 7.17 9.45
CA ALA A 30 18.53 7.06 10.79
C ALA A 30 19.56 5.91 10.89
N VAL A 31 19.26 4.75 10.29
CA VAL A 31 20.21 3.63 10.21
C VAL A 31 21.46 4.01 9.43
N GLY A 32 21.30 4.66 8.27
CA GLY A 32 22.41 5.12 7.43
C GLY A 32 23.29 6.14 8.16
N LEU A 33 22.69 7.12 8.82
CA LEU A 33 23.40 8.11 9.64
C LEU A 33 24.15 7.46 10.80
N GLY A 34 23.51 6.55 11.55
CA GLY A 34 24.13 5.83 12.65
C GLY A 34 25.33 5.00 12.17
N THR A 35 25.17 4.29 11.06
CA THR A 35 26.24 3.47 10.46
C THR A 35 27.40 4.35 9.97
N ALA A 36 27.11 5.47 9.32
CA ALA A 36 28.12 6.42 8.87
C ALA A 36 28.88 7.07 10.04
N ALA A 37 28.20 7.38 11.14
CA ALA A 37 28.81 7.93 12.35
C ALA A 37 29.77 6.91 13.00
N ILE A 38 29.34 5.66 13.14
CA ILE A 38 30.17 4.56 13.65
C ILE A 38 31.39 4.37 12.73
N ALA A 39 31.19 4.25 11.41
CA ALA A 39 32.27 4.08 10.46
C ALA A 39 33.27 5.25 10.50
N HIS A 40 32.80 6.48 10.71
CA HIS A 40 33.66 7.66 10.85
C HIS A 40 34.53 7.61 12.11
N HIS A 41 33.98 7.10 13.21
CA HIS A 41 34.69 7.01 14.48
C HIS A 41 35.72 5.86 14.47
N TYR A 42 35.35 4.67 14.01
CA TYR A 42 36.20 3.49 14.15
C TYR A 42 37.12 3.20 12.96
N TRP A 43 36.82 3.70 11.75
CA TRP A 43 37.57 3.34 10.54
C TRP A 43 38.38 4.51 9.95
N PRO A 44 39.72 4.48 10.03
CA PRO A 44 40.57 5.57 9.53
C PRO A 44 40.36 5.86 8.03
N THR A 45 40.18 4.83 7.22
CA THR A 45 39.92 4.95 5.78
C THR A 45 38.60 5.67 5.49
N PHE A 46 37.53 5.35 6.22
CA PHE A 46 36.23 6.00 6.05
C PHE A 46 36.25 7.44 6.58
N ARG A 47 37.01 7.69 7.65
CA ARG A 47 37.20 9.04 8.20
C ARG A 47 37.75 10.01 7.16
N ARG A 48 38.73 9.56 6.37
CA ARG A 48 39.39 10.32 5.28
C ARG A 48 38.50 10.58 4.06
N GLN A 49 37.36 9.91 3.93
CA GLN A 49 36.43 10.14 2.81
C GLN A 49 35.73 11.50 2.93
N THR A 50 35.34 12.06 1.78
CA THR A 50 34.70 13.37 1.68
C THR A 50 33.28 13.36 2.29
N LEU A 51 32.82 14.51 2.76
CA LEU A 51 31.45 14.65 3.28
C LEU A 51 30.38 14.34 2.23
N PRO A 52 30.50 14.79 0.95
CA PRO A 52 29.53 14.44 -0.08
C PRO A 52 29.40 12.93 -0.29
N PHE A 53 30.50 12.19 -0.27
CA PHE A 53 30.47 10.73 -0.42
C PHE A 53 29.69 10.05 0.72
N LYS A 54 29.89 10.51 1.96
CA LYS A 54 29.17 9.99 3.13
C LYS A 54 27.67 10.31 3.05
N ALA A 55 27.32 11.53 2.66
CA ALA A 55 25.93 11.94 2.47
C ALA A 55 25.24 11.11 1.37
N TRP A 56 25.95 10.82 0.28
CA TRP A 56 25.47 9.96 -0.80
C TRP A 56 25.21 8.51 -0.34
N LEU A 57 26.09 7.95 0.50
CA LEU A 57 25.84 6.62 1.08
C LEU A 57 24.59 6.61 1.97
N VAL A 58 24.43 7.63 2.82
CA VAL A 58 23.25 7.75 3.69
C VAL A 58 21.97 7.92 2.85
N SER A 59 22.01 8.71 1.78
CA SER A 59 20.85 8.94 0.93
C SER A 59 20.42 7.68 0.17
N ILE A 60 21.37 6.86 -0.31
CA ILE A 60 21.03 5.56 -0.92
C ILE A 60 20.30 4.65 0.07
N VAL A 61 20.79 4.56 1.30
CA VAL A 61 20.13 3.73 2.34
C VAL A 61 18.73 4.27 2.66
N ALA A 62 18.57 5.59 2.77
CA ALA A 62 17.26 6.22 2.97
C ALA A 62 16.29 5.97 1.80
N VAL A 63 16.75 6.11 0.56
CA VAL A 63 15.94 5.86 -0.65
C VAL A 63 15.56 4.39 -0.75
N PHE A 64 16.46 3.47 -0.39
CA PHE A 64 16.14 2.05 -0.30
C PHE A 64 14.99 1.80 0.69
N GLY A 65 15.07 2.39 1.89
CA GLY A 65 13.99 2.31 2.87
C GLY A 65 12.67 2.89 2.36
N LEU A 66 12.74 4.03 1.67
CA LEU A 66 11.58 4.67 1.04
C LEU A 66 10.87 3.72 0.07
N CYS A 67 11.61 3.17 -0.89
CA CYS A 67 11.04 2.31 -1.94
C CYS A 67 10.42 1.04 -1.37
N ILE A 68 11.11 0.35 -0.46
CA ILE A 68 10.63 -0.92 0.10
C ILE A 68 9.36 -0.73 0.93
N HIS A 69 9.28 0.33 1.75
CA HIS A 69 8.09 0.57 2.58
C HIS A 69 6.90 1.04 1.75
N ALA A 70 7.14 1.89 0.75
CA ALA A 70 6.12 2.33 -0.19
C ALA A 70 5.51 1.13 -0.93
N GLU A 71 6.34 0.27 -1.50
CA GLU A 71 5.91 -0.90 -2.27
C GLU A 71 5.14 -1.91 -1.40
N ASN A 72 5.67 -2.24 -0.21
CA ASN A 72 5.00 -3.16 0.71
C ASN A 72 3.62 -2.64 1.15
N ALA A 73 3.51 -1.34 1.42
CA ALA A 73 2.24 -0.75 1.82
C ALA A 73 1.21 -0.74 0.69
N LEU A 74 1.65 -0.47 -0.55
CA LEU A 74 0.78 -0.53 -1.72
C LEU A 74 0.30 -1.96 -1.97
N GLN A 75 1.20 -2.95 -1.95
CA GLN A 75 0.85 -4.35 -2.14
C GLN A 75 -0.10 -4.87 -1.05
N ALA A 76 0.13 -4.49 0.21
CA ALA A 76 -0.78 -4.82 1.30
C ALA A 76 -2.17 -4.22 1.08
N HIS A 77 -2.24 -2.96 0.65
CA HIS A 77 -3.50 -2.29 0.33
C HIS A 77 -4.25 -2.99 -0.81
N GLU A 78 -3.56 -3.34 -1.90
CA GLU A 78 -4.15 -4.09 -3.01
C GLU A 78 -4.62 -5.48 -2.58
N LEU A 79 -3.85 -6.17 -1.75
CA LEU A 79 -4.22 -7.48 -1.22
C LEU A 79 -5.51 -7.38 -0.39
N GLU A 80 -5.61 -6.38 0.49
CA GLU A 80 -6.84 -6.12 1.24
C GLU A 80 -8.04 -5.85 0.34
N GLN A 81 -7.86 -5.06 -0.72
CA GLN A 81 -8.92 -4.81 -1.71
C GLN A 81 -9.35 -6.10 -2.40
N ARG A 82 -8.40 -6.91 -2.89
CA ARG A 82 -8.68 -8.20 -3.53
C ARG A 82 -9.41 -9.15 -2.57
N LEU A 83 -9.02 -9.21 -1.31
CA LEU A 83 -9.69 -10.03 -0.30
C LEU A 83 -11.12 -9.56 -0.03
N LYS A 84 -11.36 -8.25 0.06
CA LYS A 84 -12.71 -7.67 0.21
C LYS A 84 -13.58 -8.01 -1.00
N GLU A 85 -13.08 -7.81 -2.22
CA GLU A 85 -13.81 -8.15 -3.44
C GLU A 85 -14.11 -9.64 -3.55
N ASN A 86 -13.14 -10.50 -3.22
CA ASN A 86 -13.33 -11.95 -3.22
C ASN A 86 -14.36 -12.40 -2.19
N LYS A 87 -14.38 -11.80 -1.00
CA LYS A 87 -15.40 -12.06 0.02
C LYS A 87 -16.79 -11.71 -0.49
N ILE A 88 -16.95 -10.53 -1.09
CA ILE A 88 -18.22 -10.08 -1.69
C ILE A 88 -18.66 -11.02 -2.82
N ARG A 89 -17.75 -11.41 -3.71
CA ARG A 89 -18.03 -12.36 -4.79
C ARG A 89 -18.44 -13.73 -4.24
N ARG A 90 -17.82 -14.18 -3.15
CA ARG A 90 -18.18 -15.44 -2.49
C ARG A 90 -19.57 -15.37 -1.86
N GLU A 91 -19.89 -14.28 -1.17
CA GLU A 91 -21.23 -14.03 -0.62
C GLU A 91 -22.30 -14.03 -1.72
N ALA A 92 -22.05 -13.30 -2.81
CA ALA A 92 -22.95 -13.25 -3.97
C ALA A 92 -23.20 -14.63 -4.57
N ARG A 93 -22.14 -15.44 -4.78
CA ARG A 93 -22.28 -16.80 -5.31
C ARG A 93 -23.16 -17.69 -4.43
N VAL A 94 -22.99 -17.61 -3.11
CA VAL A 94 -23.77 -18.41 -2.17
C VAL A 94 -25.23 -17.99 -2.16
N ASP A 95 -25.51 -16.68 -2.16
CA ASP A 95 -26.87 -16.17 -2.13
C ASP A 95 -27.62 -16.42 -3.46
N LEU A 96 -26.96 -16.21 -4.59
CA LEU A 96 -27.52 -16.52 -5.91
C LEU A 96 -27.80 -18.02 -6.06
N ALA A 97 -26.90 -18.88 -5.59
CA ALA A 97 -27.12 -20.33 -5.60
C ALA A 97 -28.33 -20.73 -4.75
N ARG A 98 -28.54 -20.09 -3.59
CA ARG A 98 -29.74 -20.32 -2.75
C ARG A 98 -31.03 -19.90 -3.47
N ARG A 99 -30.97 -18.86 -4.31
CA ARG A 99 -32.08 -18.41 -5.16
C ARG A 99 -32.27 -19.27 -6.43
N GLY A 100 -31.45 -20.31 -6.63
CA GLY A 100 -31.47 -21.14 -7.83
C GLY A 100 -30.89 -20.45 -9.08
N LEU A 101 -30.16 -19.35 -8.90
CA LEU A 101 -29.58 -18.55 -9.99
C LEU A 101 -28.11 -18.90 -10.19
N VAL A 102 -27.66 -18.88 -11.45
CA VAL A 102 -26.24 -19.02 -11.80
C VAL A 102 -25.54 -17.69 -11.54
N ALA A 103 -24.42 -17.74 -10.81
CA ALA A 103 -23.61 -16.57 -10.46
C ALA A 103 -22.81 -16.04 -11.66
N THR A 104 -23.53 -15.52 -12.66
CA THR A 104 -22.96 -14.78 -13.79
C THR A 104 -22.57 -13.36 -13.37
N GLU A 105 -21.67 -12.71 -14.10
CA GLU A 105 -21.24 -11.34 -13.79
C GLU A 105 -22.43 -10.35 -13.75
N THR A 106 -23.44 -10.54 -14.60
CA THR A 106 -24.66 -9.73 -14.63
C THR A 106 -25.49 -9.91 -13.36
N GLU A 107 -25.68 -11.15 -12.89
CA GLU A 107 -26.44 -11.43 -11.66
C GLU A 107 -25.69 -10.98 -10.41
N ILE A 108 -24.36 -11.09 -10.40
CA ILE A 108 -23.53 -10.54 -9.32
C ILE A 108 -23.63 -9.01 -9.29
N ALA A 109 -23.70 -8.33 -10.44
CA ALA A 109 -23.89 -6.88 -10.50
C ALA A 109 -25.26 -6.47 -9.93
N LYS A 110 -26.34 -7.14 -10.36
CA LYS A 110 -27.70 -6.90 -9.80
C LYS A 110 -27.74 -7.14 -8.29
N TRP A 111 -27.14 -8.24 -7.82
CA TRP A 111 -27.06 -8.55 -6.40
C TRP A 111 -26.32 -7.48 -5.59
N LYS A 112 -25.26 -6.89 -6.15
CA LYS A 112 -24.55 -5.77 -5.51
C LYS A 112 -25.42 -4.52 -5.40
N GLU A 113 -26.15 -4.18 -6.46
CA GLU A 113 -27.07 -3.03 -6.47
C GLU A 113 -28.23 -3.24 -5.47
N GLU A 114 -28.80 -4.43 -5.41
CA GLU A 114 -29.84 -4.79 -4.44
C GLU A 114 -29.34 -4.63 -3.00
N ARG A 115 -28.13 -5.13 -2.72
CA ARG A 115 -27.51 -5.02 -1.41
C ARG A 115 -27.21 -3.58 -1.02
N GLU A 116 -26.73 -2.76 -1.96
CA GLU A 116 -26.46 -1.33 -1.73
C GLU A 116 -27.75 -0.58 -1.39
N ARG A 117 -28.83 -0.78 -2.17
CA ARG A 117 -30.16 -0.21 -1.87
C ARG A 117 -30.72 -0.66 -0.53
N ALA A 118 -30.53 -1.93 -0.17
CA ALA A 118 -30.99 -2.46 1.11
C ALA A 118 -30.22 -1.87 2.31
N LEU A 119 -28.93 -1.58 2.15
CA LEU A 119 -28.13 -0.90 3.16
C LEU A 119 -28.55 0.57 3.31
N ASP A 120 -28.80 1.27 2.21
CA ASP A 120 -29.26 2.67 2.21
C ASP A 120 -30.66 2.82 2.82
N ALA A 121 -31.54 1.84 2.63
CA ALA A 121 -32.88 1.85 3.23
C ALA A 121 -32.88 1.48 4.73
N ALA A 122 -31.81 0.90 5.24
CA ALA A 122 -31.65 0.49 6.64
C ALA A 122 -30.82 1.49 7.47
N ALA A 123 -30.22 2.50 6.83
CA ALA A 123 -29.47 3.59 7.44
C ALA A 123 -30.37 4.80 7.72
#